data_AF-A0A832D6Q1-F1
#
_entry.id   AF-A0A832D6Q1-F1
#
_cell.length_a   1.000
_cell.length_b   1.000
_cell.length_c   1.000
_cell.angle_alpha   90.00
_cell.angle_beta   90.00
_cell.angle_gamma   90.00
#
_symmetry.space_group_name_H-M   'P 1'
#
loop_
_entity.id
_entity.type
_entity.pdbx_description
1 polymer ?
#
loop_
_entity_poly.entity_id
_entity_poly.type
_entity_poly.pdbx_seq_one_letter_code
_entity_poly.pdbx_strand_id
1 'polypeptide(L)' 'RVLPREWFEKMKREYYEIRGWDTEGRPTIDTLKRVGVDEGVLKHVTW' A
#
# COMPACT_ATOMS: atom_id res chain seq x y z
N ARG A 1 -12.22 -15.13 -19.65
CA ARG A 1 -13.26 -14.71 -18.67
C ARG A 1 -12.77 -13.44 -18.00
N VAL A 2 -13.55 -12.36 -18.02
CA VAL A 2 -13.19 -11.07 -17.41
C VAL A 2 -13.74 -11.02 -16.00
N LEU A 3 -12.92 -10.57 -15.03
CA LEU A 3 -13.35 -10.37 -13.65
C LEU A 3 -14.24 -9.11 -13.56
N PRO A 4 -15.38 -9.15 -12.85
CA PRO A 4 -16.16 -7.94 -12.60
C PRO A 4 -15.31 -6.86 -11.92
N ARG A 5 -15.43 -5.61 -12.38
CA ARG A 5 -14.63 -4.49 -11.86
C ARG A 5 -14.82 -4.29 -10.36
N GLU A 6 -16.06 -4.42 -9.88
CA GLU A 6 -16.39 -4.34 -8.45
C GLU A 6 -15.60 -5.34 -7.60
N TRP A 7 -15.43 -6.58 -8.08
CA TRP A 7 -14.70 -7.62 -7.37
C TRP A 7 -13.21 -7.31 -7.37
N PHE A 8 -12.68 -6.84 -8.49
CA PHE A 8 -11.31 -6.37 -8.58
C PHE A 8 -11.02 -5.24 -7.59
N GLU A 9 -11.87 -4.21 -7.55
CA GLU A 9 -11.67 -3.07 -6.64
C GLU A 9 -11.81 -3.48 -5.17
N LYS A 10 -12.71 -4.43 -4.85
CA LYS A 10 -12.81 -5.00 -3.49
C LYS A 10 -11.52 -5.70 -3.10
N MET A 11 -11.03 -6.62 -3.93
CA MET A 11 -9.79 -7.34 -3.67
C MET A 11 -8.58 -6.42 -3.59
N LYS A 12 -8.52 -5.37 -4.41
CA LYS A 12 -7.45 -4.37 -4.38
C LYS A 12 -7.40 -3.64 -3.04
N ARG A 13 -8.56 -3.19 -2.54
CA ARG A 13 -8.65 -2.53 -1.22
C ARG A 13 -8.21 -3.45 -0.09
N GLU A 14 -8.75 -4.66 -0.06
CA GLU A 14 -8.40 -5.67 0.95
C GLU A 14 -6.90 -6.00 0.91
N TYR A 15 -6.33 -6.10 -0.30
CA TYR A 15 -4.90 -6.32 -0.47
C TYR A 15 -4.06 -5.16 0.07
N TYR A 16 -4.43 -3.90 -0.23
CA TYR A 16 -3.72 -2.75 0.32
C TYR A 16 -3.79 -2.70 1.84
N GLU A 17 -4.96 -2.95 2.42
CA GLU A 17 -5.15 -3.01 3.88
C GLU A 17 -4.25 -4.06 4.53
N ILE A 18 -4.25 -5.30 4.02
CA ILE A 18 -3.40 -6.39 4.52
C ILE A 18 -1.91 -6.02 4.45
N ARG A 19 -1.52 -5.28 3.41
CA ARG A 19 -0.13 -4.84 3.22
C ARG A 19 0.24 -3.63 4.08
N GLY A 20 -0.73 -2.99 4.74
CA GLY A 20 -0.55 -1.72 5.45
C GLY A 20 -0.25 -0.59 4.49
N TRP A 21 -0.95 -0.56 3.35
CA TRP A 21 -0.88 0.47 2.32
C TRP A 21 -2.13 1.35 2.38
N ASP A 22 -2.03 2.56 1.85
CA ASP A 22 -3.17 3.46 1.71
C ASP A 22 -4.09 3.05 0.55
N THR A 23 -5.18 3.80 0.37
CA THR A 23 -6.18 3.55 -0.67
C THR A 23 -5.66 3.77 -2.10
N GLU A 24 -4.53 4.45 -2.26
CA GLU A 24 -3.87 4.68 -3.54
C GLU A 24 -2.83 3.60 -3.85
N GLY A 25 -2.55 2.69 -2.91
CA GLY A 25 -1.61 1.59 -3.07
C GLY A 25 -0.18 1.95 -2.69
N ARG A 26 -0.01 2.93 -1.81
CA ARG A 26 1.29 3.37 -1.31
C ARG A 26 1.52 2.79 0.08
N PRO A 27 2.69 2.22 0.39
CA PRO A 27 2.99 1.78 1.74
C PRO A 27 2.92 2.95 2.73
N THR A 28 2.33 2.73 3.91
CA THR A 28 2.38 3.72 4.98
C THR A 28 3.81 3.86 5.52
N ILE A 29 4.10 4.98 6.17
CA ILE A 29 5.38 5.19 6.87
C ILE A 29 5.66 4.05 7.86
N ASP A 30 4.64 3.57 8.58
CA ASP A 30 4.78 2.44 9.51
C ASP A 30 5.13 1.14 8.79
N THR A 31 4.54 0.88 7.62
CA THR A 31 4.91 -0.26 6.77
C THR A 31 6.35 -0.16 6.30
N LEU A 32 6.80 1.03 5.86
CA LEU A 32 8.19 1.24 5.42
C LEU A 32 9.18 1.03 6.56
N LYS A 33 8.88 1.54 7.77
CA LYS A 33 9.69 1.29 8.98
C LYS A 33 9.76 -0.20 9.32
N ARG A 34 8.63 -0.90 9.27
CA ARG A 34 8.54 -2.34 9.58
C ARG A 34 9.40 -3.21 8.65
N VAL A 35 9.58 -2.81 7.39
CA VAL A 35 10.42 -3.55 6.43
C VAL A 35 11.87 -3.07 6.39
N GLY A 36 12.25 -2.14 7.27
CA GLY A 36 13.63 -1.68 7.42
C GLY A 36 14.07 -0.62 6.41
N VAL A 37 13.14 0.19 5.89
CA VAL A 37 13.53 1.37 5.09
C VAL A 37 14.24 2.37 5.97
N ASP A 38 15.44 2.75 5.53
CA ASP A 38 16.31 3.70 6.23
C ASP A 38 15.66 5.07 6.41
N GLU A 39 15.90 5.72 7.56
CA GLU A 39 15.33 7.04 7.88
C GLU A 39 15.77 8.14 6.91
N GLY A 40 17.00 8.03 6.38
CA GLY A 40 17.53 8.89 5.35
C GLY A 40 16.78 8.76 4.03
N VAL A 41 16.13 7.62 3.77
CA VAL A 41 15.21 7.45 2.63
C VAL A 41 13.80 7.92 2.99
N LEU A 42 13.32 7.64 4.20
CA LEU A 42 11.98 8.03 4.66
C LEU A 42 11.76 9.55 4.60
N LYS A 43 12.78 10.37 4.86
CA LYS A 43 12.66 11.84 4.78
C LYS A 43 12.33 12.37 3.38
N HIS A 44 12.45 11.54 2.35
CA HIS A 44 12.15 11.88 0.95
C HIS A 44 10.81 11.31 0.47
N VAL A 45 10.06 10.65 1.34
CA VAL A 45 8.69 10.20 1.07
C VAL A 45 7.75 11.41 1.16
N THR A 46 7.20 11.86 0.03
CA THR A 46 6.41 13.11 -0.07
C THR A 46 5.05 12.95 -0.72
N TRP A 47 4.61 11.72 -0.95
CA TRP A 47 3.32 11.46 -1.58
C TRP A 47 2.16 11.72 -0.64
#